data_AF-A0A357LZG6-F1
#
_entry.id   AF-A0A357LZG6-F1
#
_cell.length_a   1.000
_cell.length_b   1.000
_cell.length_c   1.000
_cell.angle_alpha   90.00
_cell.angle_beta   90.00
_cell.angle_gamma   90.00
#
_symmetry.space_group_name_H-M   'P 1'
#
loop_
_entity.id
_entity.type
_entity.pdbx_description
1 polymer ?
#
loop_
_entity_poly.entity_id
_entity_poly.type
_entity_poly.pdbx_seq_one_letter_code
_entity_poly.pdbx_strand_id
1 'polypeptide(L)'
;VASKVVVETRRAGESAAQGVRWESEGEGEFSLEPVDKASHGTSITLFLKDGEGEFAEASRLEHLIKKYSDHIAVPVFVARPATEDGGEDTTEEQAVNQAQALWTRSKSDVSDEEYTEFYKHVSHDWNEPLTWMHNRVEGKLDYTSLLYIPAQAPFDIWNRDASRGLKLYVQRVFIMDDAEQFLPLYLRFVKGVL
;
A
#
# COMPACT_ATOMS: atom_id res chain seq x y z
N VAL A 1 -18.10 5.58 -5.67
CA VAL A 1 -17.11 6.66 -5.54
C VAL A 1 -16.85 7.44 -6.83
N ALA A 2 -16.14 6.94 -7.86
CA ALA A 2 -15.78 7.77 -9.04
C ALA A 2 -16.63 7.48 -10.30
N SER A 3 -16.97 8.52 -11.06
CA SER A 3 -17.61 8.46 -12.39
C SER A 3 -16.59 8.30 -13.52
N LYS A 4 -15.39 8.82 -13.33
CA LYS A 4 -14.27 8.74 -14.27
C LYS A 4 -12.95 8.62 -13.52
N VAL A 5 -12.03 7.84 -14.07
CA VAL A 5 -10.69 7.67 -13.53
C VAL A 5 -9.68 7.99 -14.62
N VAL A 6 -8.72 8.86 -14.31
CA VAL A 6 -7.60 9.20 -15.19
C VAL A 6 -6.31 8.79 -14.48
N VAL A 7 -5.45 8.07 -15.18
CA VAL A 7 -4.15 7.62 -14.68
C VAL A 7 -3.08 8.13 -15.64
N GLU A 8 -2.15 8.93 -15.13
CA GLU A 8 -0.98 9.39 -15.87
C GLU A 8 0.27 8.78 -15.26
N THR A 9 0.99 7.98 -16.02
CA THR A 9 2.19 7.30 -15.52
C THR A 9 3.38 7.50 -16.44
N ARG A 10 4.56 7.60 -15.83
CA ARG A 10 5.83 7.52 -16.55
C ARG A 10 6.80 6.65 -15.76
N ARG A 11 7.31 5.61 -16.41
CA ARG A 11 8.35 4.74 -15.85
C ARG A 11 9.61 5.54 -15.52
N ALA A 12 10.27 5.18 -14.42
CA ALA A 12 11.56 5.75 -14.06
C ALA A 12 12.63 5.41 -15.12
N GLY A 13 13.47 6.38 -15.48
CA GLY A 13 14.50 6.24 -16.52
C GLY A 13 14.05 6.55 -17.95
N GLU A 14 12.75 6.66 -18.20
CA GLU A 14 12.20 7.06 -19.50
C GLU A 14 12.13 8.60 -19.65
N SER A 15 12.13 9.07 -20.90
CA SER A 15 11.99 10.50 -21.21
C SER A 15 10.56 11.01 -20.91
N ALA A 16 10.40 12.32 -20.71
CA ALA A 16 9.09 12.91 -20.39
C ALA A 16 8.01 12.61 -21.45
N ALA A 17 8.40 12.49 -22.72
CA ALA A 17 7.50 12.18 -23.84
C ALA A 17 7.01 10.73 -23.88
N GLN A 18 7.53 9.86 -23.02
CA GLN A 18 7.09 8.46 -22.89
C GLN A 18 6.05 8.29 -21.77
N GLY A 19 5.43 9.39 -21.31
CA GLY A 19 4.28 9.30 -20.42
C GLY A 19 3.08 8.68 -21.13
N VAL A 20 2.25 7.98 -20.36
CA VAL A 20 1.00 7.39 -20.85
C VAL A 20 -0.13 7.87 -19.97
N ARG A 21 -1.21 8.34 -20.61
CA ARG A 21 -2.49 8.58 -19.96
C ARG A 21 -3.44 7.43 -20.29
N TRP A 22 -4.06 6.89 -19.26
CA TRP A 22 -5.18 5.97 -19.32
C TRP A 22 -6.42 6.65 -18.75
N GLU A 23 -7.56 6.51 -19.41
CA GLU A 23 -8.82 7.09 -18.95
C GLU A 23 -9.97 6.09 -19.14
N SER A 24 -10.87 6.01 -18.16
CA SER A 24 -12.11 5.23 -18.27
C SER A 24 -13.23 5.77 -17.37
N GLU A 25 -14.46 5.67 -17.86
CA GLU A 25 -15.70 5.91 -17.10
C GLU A 25 -16.24 4.62 -16.43
N GLY A 26 -15.58 3.47 -16.65
CA GLY A 26 -15.99 2.19 -16.06
C GLY A 26 -17.12 1.47 -16.80
N GLU A 27 -17.51 1.93 -17.99
CA GLU A 27 -18.58 1.36 -18.81
C GLU A 27 -18.12 0.23 -19.75
N GLY A 28 -16.85 -0.19 -19.64
CA GLY A 28 -16.28 -1.32 -20.40
C GLY A 28 -15.27 -0.90 -21.47
N GLU A 29 -15.17 0.39 -21.77
CA GLU A 29 -14.14 0.94 -22.65
C GLU A 29 -13.14 1.83 -21.88
N PHE A 30 -11.94 1.96 -22.43
CA PHE A 30 -10.90 2.84 -21.92
C PHE A 30 -10.08 3.39 -23.09
N SER A 31 -9.47 4.57 -22.88
CA SER A 31 -8.54 5.17 -23.83
C SER A 31 -7.11 5.09 -23.29
N LEU A 32 -6.16 5.02 -24.23
CA LEU A 32 -4.73 5.10 -23.97
C LEU A 32 -4.13 6.13 -24.93
N GLU A 33 -3.45 7.14 -24.39
CA GLU A 33 -2.79 8.16 -25.19
C GLU A 33 -1.39 8.49 -24.65
N PRO A 34 -0.43 8.81 -25.52
CA PRO A 34 0.85 9.34 -25.09
C PRO A 34 0.68 10.75 -24.52
N VAL A 35 1.41 11.06 -23.44
CA VAL A 35 1.40 12.37 -22.79
C VAL A 35 2.82 12.76 -22.35
N ASP A 36 3.12 14.05 -22.41
CA ASP A 36 4.34 14.60 -21.82
C ASP A 36 4.20 14.70 -20.30
N LYS A 37 4.90 13.84 -19.56
CA LYS A 37 4.92 13.85 -18.09
C LYS A 37 6.33 14.14 -17.58
N ALA A 38 6.53 15.36 -17.05
CA ALA A 38 7.84 15.82 -16.57
C ALA A 38 8.36 15.04 -15.35
N SER A 39 7.47 14.60 -14.45
CA SER A 39 7.81 13.80 -13.27
C SER A 39 7.67 12.30 -13.54
N HIS A 40 8.51 11.47 -12.93
CA HIS A 40 8.32 10.01 -12.96
C HIS A 40 7.17 9.61 -12.02
N GLY A 41 6.78 8.33 -12.07
CA GLY A 41 5.75 7.77 -11.20
C GLY A 41 4.35 7.90 -11.80
N THR A 42 3.34 7.70 -10.95
CA THR A 42 1.94 7.57 -11.34
C THR A 42 1.08 8.59 -10.61
N SER A 43 0.23 9.29 -11.35
CA SER A 43 -0.78 10.22 -10.86
C SER A 43 -2.15 9.63 -11.17
N ILE A 44 -2.99 9.43 -10.14
CA ILE A 44 -4.35 8.90 -10.29
C ILE A 44 -5.32 10.01 -9.91
N THR A 45 -6.20 10.39 -10.83
CA THR A 45 -7.23 11.40 -10.64
C THR A 45 -8.61 10.73 -10.71
N LEU A 46 -9.36 10.85 -9.61
CA LEU A 46 -10.70 10.31 -9.48
C LEU A 46 -11.71 11.46 -9.61
N PHE A 47 -12.60 11.38 -10.61
CA PHE A 47 -13.73 12.29 -10.73
C PHE A 47 -14.88 11.70 -9.91
N LEU A 48 -15.21 12.36 -8.79
CA LEU A 48 -16.22 11.85 -7.86
C LEU A 48 -17.62 11.90 -8.48
N LYS A 49 -18.45 10.90 -8.18
CA LYS A 49 -19.88 10.90 -8.52
C LYS A 49 -20.63 11.91 -7.64
N ASP A 50 -21.78 12.34 -8.11
CA ASP A 50 -22.71 13.13 -7.31
C ASP A 50 -23.06 12.39 -6.01
N GLY A 51 -22.99 13.10 -4.88
CA GLY A 51 -23.23 12.55 -3.55
C GLY A 51 -21.99 11.97 -2.83
N GLU A 52 -20.86 11.80 -3.52
CA GLU A 52 -19.61 11.26 -2.95
C GLU A 52 -18.65 12.38 -2.51
N GLY A 53 -19.18 13.57 -2.21
CA GLY A 53 -18.41 14.75 -1.84
C GLY A 53 -17.61 14.60 -0.54
N GLU A 54 -17.95 13.61 0.31
CA GLU A 54 -17.21 13.32 1.54
C GLU A 54 -15.73 13.03 1.30
N PHE A 55 -15.36 12.49 0.12
CA PHE A 55 -13.98 12.19 -0.22
C PHE A 55 -13.18 13.42 -0.68
N ALA A 56 -13.84 14.57 -0.89
CA ALA A 56 -13.19 15.85 -1.10
C ALA A 56 -12.99 16.63 0.21
N GLU A 57 -13.53 16.16 1.34
CA GLU A 57 -13.33 16.77 2.65
C GLU A 57 -11.98 16.37 3.25
N ALA A 58 -11.13 17.36 3.54
CA ALA A 58 -9.77 17.13 4.04
C ALA A 58 -9.73 16.25 5.31
N SER A 59 -10.63 16.50 6.28
CA SER A 59 -10.69 15.73 7.54
C SER A 59 -11.03 14.26 7.31
N ARG A 60 -11.98 13.98 6.40
CA ARG A 60 -12.38 12.62 6.02
C ARG A 60 -11.26 11.90 5.30
N LEU A 61 -10.62 12.58 4.34
CA LEU A 61 -9.49 12.06 3.57
C LEU A 61 -8.31 11.73 4.49
N GLU A 62 -7.95 12.61 5.40
CA GLU A 62 -6.88 12.39 6.38
C GLU A 62 -7.18 11.21 7.31
N HIS A 63 -8.42 11.09 7.80
CA HIS A 63 -8.81 9.95 8.61
C HIS A 63 -8.67 8.63 7.85
N LEU A 64 -9.11 8.59 6.59
CA LEU A 64 -8.99 7.41 5.74
C LEU A 64 -7.52 7.08 5.44
N ILE A 65 -6.72 8.09 5.07
CA ILE A 65 -5.29 7.91 4.82
C ILE A 65 -4.62 7.34 6.06
N LYS A 66 -4.82 7.95 7.23
CA LYS A 66 -4.23 7.47 8.47
C LYS A 66 -4.61 6.01 8.76
N LYS A 67 -5.91 5.70 8.68
CA LYS A 67 -6.44 4.36 8.93
C LYS A 67 -5.78 3.29 8.05
N TYR A 68 -5.59 3.58 6.76
CA TYR A 68 -5.10 2.60 5.78
C TYR A 68 -3.61 2.71 5.46
N SER A 69 -2.88 3.70 5.98
CA SER A 69 -1.45 3.90 5.68
C SER A 69 -0.51 3.94 6.88
N ASP A 70 -1.02 3.92 8.12
CA ASP A 70 -0.20 3.89 9.33
C ASP A 70 0.71 2.64 9.42
N HIS A 71 0.33 1.56 8.73
CA HIS A 71 1.11 0.33 8.63
C HIS A 71 2.06 0.28 7.41
N ILE A 72 2.09 1.34 6.59
CA ILE A 72 2.90 1.44 5.37
C ILE A 72 4.18 2.22 5.67
N ALA A 73 5.32 1.70 5.22
CA ALA A 73 6.64 2.31 5.45
C ALA A 73 6.95 3.54 4.55
N VAL A 74 6.06 3.87 3.62
CA VAL A 74 6.21 4.98 2.68
C VAL A 74 5.45 6.18 3.23
N PRO A 75 6.08 7.37 3.33
CA PRO A 75 5.38 8.59 3.72
C PRO A 75 4.25 8.92 2.74
N VAL A 76 3.06 9.18 3.28
CA VAL A 76 1.88 9.63 2.53
C VAL A 76 1.63 11.09 2.87
N PHE A 77 1.74 11.94 1.86
CA PHE A 77 1.55 13.38 1.98
C PHE A 77 0.14 13.79 1.58
N VAL A 78 -0.41 14.77 2.29
CA VAL A 78 -1.65 15.45 1.94
C VAL A 78 -1.35 16.92 1.71
N ALA A 79 -1.79 17.42 0.56
CA ALA A 79 -1.73 18.83 0.22
C ALA A 79 -2.79 19.59 1.05
N ARG A 80 -2.35 20.62 1.78
CA ARG A 80 -3.22 21.55 2.49
C ARG A 80 -3.01 22.97 1.97
N PRO A 81 -4.07 23.78 1.89
CA PRO A 81 -3.90 25.22 1.71
C PRO A 81 -3.12 25.77 2.91
N ALA A 82 -2.04 26.50 2.65
CA ALA A 82 -1.29 27.16 3.70
C ALA A 82 -2.20 28.18 4.39
N THR A 83 -2.32 28.06 5.71
CA THR A 83 -2.91 29.11 6.53
C THR A 83 -1.81 30.10 6.86
N GLU A 84 -1.67 31.22 6.15
CA GLU A 84 -0.87 32.33 6.67
C GLU A 84 -1.48 33.71 6.42
N ASP A 85 -1.35 34.53 7.47
CA ASP A 85 -1.47 35.99 7.59
C ASP A 85 -0.58 36.77 6.59
N GLY A 86 -0.48 36.34 5.32
CA GLY A 86 0.55 36.87 4.44
C GLY A 86 0.49 36.45 2.97
N GLY A 87 -0.69 36.50 2.34
CA GLY A 87 -0.78 36.94 0.94
C GLY A 87 -0.27 36.05 -0.21
N GLU A 88 0.17 34.82 0.01
CA GLU A 88 0.41 33.85 -1.08
C GLU A 88 -0.29 32.51 -0.80
N ASP A 89 -1.17 32.08 -1.71
CA ASP A 89 -1.83 30.77 -1.73
C ASP A 89 -0.79 29.65 -1.96
N THR A 90 0.08 29.42 -0.97
CA THR A 90 1.00 28.30 -1.00
C THR A 90 0.26 27.04 -0.53
N THR A 91 0.54 25.91 -1.16
CA THR A 91 0.01 24.61 -0.73
C THR A 91 1.14 23.87 -0.03
N GLU A 92 0.96 23.56 1.25
CA GLU A 92 1.94 22.80 2.02
C GLU A 92 1.59 21.31 2.01
N GLU A 93 2.60 20.46 1.81
CA GLU A 93 2.45 19.01 1.89
C GLU A 93 2.81 18.54 3.30
N GLN A 94 1.86 17.92 4.00
CA GLN A 94 2.10 17.33 5.32
C GLN A 94 2.03 15.80 5.25
N ALA A 95 3.04 15.12 5.81
CA ALA A 95 3.01 13.68 6.01
C ALA A 95 1.96 13.31 7.06
N VAL A 96 0.99 12.46 6.69
CA VAL A 96 -0.14 12.08 7.57
C VAL A 96 0.12 10.78 8.32
N ASN A 97 0.89 9.86 7.73
CA ASN A 97 1.23 8.58 8.36
C ASN A 97 2.60 8.63 9.05
N GLN A 98 2.82 7.67 9.95
CA GLN A 98 4.08 7.56 10.70
C GLN A 98 5.26 7.07 9.85
N ALA A 99 5.00 6.52 8.65
CA ALA A 99 6.00 5.96 7.74
C ALA A 99 6.96 4.95 8.39
N GLN A 100 6.50 4.26 9.44
CA GLN A 100 7.26 3.19 10.08
C GLN A 100 6.67 1.84 9.69
N ALA A 101 7.53 0.96 9.20
CA ALA A 101 7.17 -0.42 8.92
C ALA A 101 6.61 -1.08 10.20
N LEU A 102 5.39 -1.62 10.13
CA LEU A 102 4.69 -2.17 11.30
C LEU A 102 5.51 -3.24 12.05
N TRP A 103 6.20 -4.11 11.32
CA TRP A 103 7.07 -5.15 11.90
C TRP A 103 8.32 -4.59 12.60
N THR A 104 8.63 -3.30 12.49
CA THR A 104 9.76 -2.69 13.20
C THR A 104 9.38 -2.10 14.55
N ARG A 105 8.08 -1.94 14.82
CA ARG A 105 7.53 -1.43 16.09
C ARG A 105 7.52 -2.53 17.16
N SER A 106 7.57 -2.13 18.42
CA SER A 106 7.46 -3.07 19.54
C SER A 106 6.08 -3.71 19.55
N LYS A 107 5.97 -5.00 19.92
CA LYS A 107 4.67 -5.70 19.97
C LYS A 107 3.65 -5.02 20.90
N SER A 108 4.11 -4.32 21.93
CA SER A 108 3.27 -3.56 22.88
C SER A 108 2.62 -2.33 22.28
N ASP A 109 3.19 -1.80 21.21
CA ASP A 109 2.82 -0.50 20.64
C ASP A 109 1.94 -0.66 19.39
N VAL A 110 1.63 -1.91 19.00
CA VAL A 110 0.86 -2.25 17.81
C VAL A 110 -0.47 -2.84 18.24
N SER A 111 -1.57 -2.25 17.78
CA SER A 111 -2.92 -2.76 18.08
C SER A 111 -3.29 -3.94 17.19
N ASP A 112 -4.30 -4.71 17.62
CA ASP A 112 -4.83 -5.86 16.87
C ASP A 112 -5.43 -5.42 15.52
N GLU A 113 -6.04 -4.23 15.46
CA GLU A 113 -6.54 -3.63 14.23
C GLU A 113 -5.39 -3.32 13.26
N GLU A 114 -4.27 -2.79 13.75
CA GLU A 114 -3.09 -2.52 12.92
C GLU A 114 -2.49 -3.82 12.34
N TYR A 115 -2.42 -4.89 13.14
CA TYR A 115 -2.01 -6.21 12.64
C TYR A 115 -2.96 -6.73 11.56
N THR A 116 -4.26 -6.55 11.75
CA THR A 116 -5.30 -7.01 10.83
C THR A 116 -5.25 -6.25 9.51
N GLU A 117 -5.13 -4.91 9.54
CA GLU A 117 -5.03 -4.11 8.32
C GLU A 117 -3.72 -4.38 7.57
N PHE A 118 -2.61 -4.57 8.27
CA PHE A 118 -1.35 -4.96 7.64
C PHE A 118 -1.41 -6.35 6.99
N TYR A 119 -2.11 -7.31 7.60
CA TYR A 119 -2.38 -8.60 6.96
C TYR A 119 -3.09 -8.41 5.63
N LYS A 120 -4.17 -7.63 5.59
CA LYS A 120 -4.95 -7.38 4.37
C LYS A 120 -4.08 -6.75 3.28
N HIS A 121 -3.24 -5.80 3.67
CA HIS A 121 -2.29 -5.15 2.76
C HIS A 121 -1.26 -6.13 2.16
N VAL A 122 -0.66 -6.98 2.99
CA VAL A 122 0.42 -7.90 2.56
C VAL A 122 -0.10 -9.14 1.83
N SER A 123 -1.25 -9.66 2.24
CA SER A 123 -1.81 -10.91 1.72
C SER A 123 -2.75 -10.72 0.52
N HIS A 124 -3.21 -9.49 0.27
CA HIS A 124 -4.29 -9.18 -0.68
C HIS A 124 -5.60 -9.94 -0.38
N ASP A 125 -5.80 -10.37 0.87
CA ASP A 125 -7.04 -10.95 1.38
C ASP A 125 -7.83 -9.88 2.15
N TRP A 126 -9.13 -9.81 1.95
CA TRP A 126 -10.01 -8.87 2.64
C TRP A 126 -10.51 -9.39 3.99
N ASN A 127 -10.35 -10.70 4.24
CA ASN A 127 -10.71 -11.32 5.50
C ASN A 127 -9.69 -10.98 6.60
N GLU A 128 -10.09 -11.21 7.84
CA GLU A 128 -9.18 -11.10 8.99
C GLU A 128 -8.34 -12.38 9.13
N PRO A 129 -7.08 -12.29 9.59
CA PRO A 129 -6.29 -13.46 9.89
C PRO A 129 -6.84 -14.18 11.13
N LEU A 130 -6.62 -15.49 11.26
CA LEU A 130 -6.94 -16.23 12.50
C LEU A 130 -6.04 -15.79 13.64
N THR A 131 -4.75 -15.62 13.33
CA THR A 131 -3.73 -15.27 14.30
C THR A 131 -2.47 -14.82 13.56
N TRP A 132 -1.57 -14.21 14.32
CA TRP A 132 -0.27 -13.74 13.85
C TRP A 132 0.81 -14.06 14.86
N MET A 133 2.05 -14.09 14.37
CA MET A 133 3.24 -14.24 15.16
C MET A 133 4.24 -13.17 14.73
N HIS A 134 4.33 -12.11 15.54
CA HIS A 134 5.35 -11.09 15.43
C HIS A 134 6.52 -11.48 16.32
N ASN A 135 7.75 -11.63 15.81
CA ASN A 135 8.94 -11.96 16.59
C ASN A 135 10.16 -11.17 16.12
N ARG A 136 10.97 -10.73 17.08
CA ARG A 136 12.29 -10.15 16.84
C ARG A 136 13.33 -11.07 17.46
N VAL A 137 14.25 -11.54 16.64
CA VAL A 137 15.32 -12.46 17.04
C VAL A 137 16.64 -11.73 16.91
N GLU A 138 17.42 -11.74 17.99
CA GLU A 138 18.75 -11.15 18.07
C GLU A 138 19.76 -12.23 18.46
N GLY A 139 20.96 -12.24 17.87
CA GLY A 139 22.03 -13.17 18.21
C GLY A 139 22.90 -13.58 17.02
N LYS A 140 22.91 -14.88 16.69
CA LYS A 140 23.66 -15.37 15.51
C LYS A 140 23.03 -14.92 14.19
N LEU A 141 21.71 -14.77 14.19
CA LEU A 141 20.91 -14.24 13.10
C LEU A 141 20.05 -13.14 13.70
N ASP A 142 20.16 -11.94 13.14
CA ASP A 142 19.34 -10.79 13.51
C ASP A 142 18.25 -10.60 12.47
N TYR A 143 17.00 -10.89 12.84
CA TYR A 143 15.87 -10.74 11.94
C TYR A 143 14.58 -10.48 12.70
N THR A 144 13.61 -9.89 12.00
CA THR A 144 12.27 -9.69 12.52
C THR A 144 11.29 -10.36 11.58
N SER A 145 10.47 -11.27 12.11
CA SER A 145 9.44 -11.97 11.34
C SER A 145 8.06 -11.55 11.81
N LEU A 146 7.16 -11.25 10.88
CA LEU A 146 5.74 -11.08 11.16
C LEU A 146 4.95 -12.00 10.23
N LEU A 147 4.47 -13.10 10.79
CA LEU A 147 3.81 -14.18 10.07
C LEU A 147 2.33 -14.24 10.44
N TYR A 148 1.48 -14.58 9.49
CA TYR A 148 0.03 -14.65 9.64
C TYR A 148 -0.49 -16.02 9.19
N ILE A 149 -1.59 -16.43 9.84
CA ILE A 149 -2.39 -17.58 9.42
C ILE A 149 -3.74 -17.08 8.88
N PRO A 150 -4.03 -17.24 7.58
CA PRO A 150 -5.31 -16.89 7.00
C PRO A 150 -6.49 -17.64 7.65
N ALA A 151 -7.64 -16.97 7.79
CA ALA A 151 -8.87 -17.63 8.25
C ALA A 151 -9.55 -18.49 7.22
N GLN A 152 -9.36 -18.17 5.94
CA GLN A 152 -9.84 -18.97 4.83
C GLN A 152 -8.65 -19.41 3.98
N ALA A 153 -8.73 -20.63 3.47
CA ALA A 153 -7.74 -21.11 2.53
C ALA A 153 -7.85 -20.30 1.21
N PRO A 154 -6.73 -19.80 0.65
CA PRO A 154 -6.73 -19.18 -0.66
C PRO A 154 -7.30 -20.13 -1.73
N PHE A 155 -8.05 -19.59 -2.68
CA PHE A 155 -8.71 -20.36 -3.73
C PHE A 155 -7.71 -21.15 -4.60
N ASP A 156 -6.51 -20.62 -4.77
CA ASP A 156 -5.43 -21.16 -5.58
C ASP A 156 -4.49 -22.08 -4.79
N ILE A 157 -4.81 -22.43 -3.53
CA ILE A 157 -3.93 -23.26 -2.71
C ILE A 157 -3.60 -24.60 -3.39
N TRP A 158 -4.50 -25.17 -4.20
CA TRP A 158 -4.26 -26.43 -4.91
C TRP A 158 -3.50 -26.28 -6.23
N ASN A 159 -3.32 -25.05 -6.70
CA ASN A 159 -2.53 -24.77 -7.89
C ASN A 159 -1.04 -24.88 -7.56
N ARG A 160 -0.30 -25.59 -8.42
CA ARG A 160 1.15 -25.81 -8.24
C ARG A 160 1.95 -24.52 -8.44
N ASP A 161 1.48 -23.66 -9.34
CA ASP A 161 2.17 -22.45 -9.77
C ASP A 161 1.62 -21.20 -9.04
N ALA A 162 0.86 -21.39 -7.95
CA ALA A 162 0.32 -20.30 -7.14
C ALA A 162 1.43 -19.54 -6.40
N SER A 163 1.24 -18.22 -6.30
CA SER A 163 2.07 -17.30 -5.51
C SER A 163 2.08 -17.73 -4.05
N ARG A 164 3.28 -18.03 -3.53
CA ARG A 164 3.50 -18.51 -2.17
C ARG A 164 4.78 -17.92 -1.61
N GLY A 165 4.89 -17.88 -0.29
CA GLY A 165 6.08 -17.39 0.40
C GLY A 165 5.83 -16.07 1.12
N LEU A 166 6.93 -15.50 1.61
CA LEU A 166 6.92 -14.30 2.43
C LEU A 166 7.46 -13.12 1.61
N LYS A 167 7.03 -11.90 1.95
CA LYS A 167 7.69 -10.71 1.42
C LYS A 167 9.02 -10.53 2.15
N LEU A 168 10.11 -10.49 1.40
CA LEU A 168 11.46 -10.40 1.95
C LEU A 168 11.93 -8.95 1.98
N TYR A 169 12.39 -8.53 3.16
CA TYR A 169 13.03 -7.26 3.41
C TYR A 169 14.45 -7.48 3.92
N VAL A 170 15.41 -6.70 3.42
CA VAL A 170 16.78 -6.68 3.93
C VAL A 170 17.09 -5.25 4.34
N GLN A 171 17.51 -5.07 5.60
CA GLN A 171 17.77 -3.73 6.17
C GLN A 171 16.58 -2.75 5.98
N ARG A 172 15.34 -3.26 6.12
CA ARG A 172 14.08 -2.51 5.90
C ARG A 172 13.83 -2.09 4.45
N VAL A 173 14.65 -2.55 3.50
CA VAL A 173 14.43 -2.35 2.07
C VAL A 173 13.73 -3.57 1.49
N PHE A 174 12.65 -3.35 0.75
CA PHE A 174 11.93 -4.40 0.04
C PHE A 174 12.83 -5.04 -1.03
N ILE A 175 12.91 -6.36 -1.05
CA ILE A 175 13.76 -7.11 -1.99
C ILE A 175 12.92 -7.88 -3.00
N MET A 176 11.96 -8.68 -2.53
CA MET A 176 11.13 -9.52 -3.39
C MET A 176 9.85 -9.95 -2.69
N ASP A 177 8.81 -10.18 -3.50
CA ASP A 177 7.62 -10.90 -3.09
C ASP A 177 7.86 -12.42 -3.22
N ASP A 178 7.01 -13.21 -2.55
CA ASP A 178 6.92 -14.66 -2.73
C ASP A 178 8.24 -15.43 -2.52
N ALA A 179 8.94 -15.12 -1.44
CA ALA A 179 10.14 -15.84 -1.04
C ALA A 179 9.78 -17.23 -0.48
N GLU A 180 9.66 -18.20 -1.39
CA GLU A 180 9.26 -19.57 -1.08
C GLU A 180 10.30 -20.34 -0.25
N GLN A 181 11.57 -19.89 -0.26
CA GLN A 181 12.70 -20.61 0.33
C GLN A 181 12.65 -20.65 1.86
N PHE A 182 11.89 -19.76 2.49
CA PHE A 182 11.79 -19.65 3.95
C PHE A 182 10.71 -20.53 4.57
N LEU A 183 9.83 -21.12 3.75
CA LEU A 183 8.72 -21.93 4.23
C LEU A 183 8.68 -23.29 3.52
N PRO A 184 8.53 -24.39 4.27
CA PRO A 184 8.30 -25.68 3.66
C PRO A 184 6.92 -25.74 2.99
N LEU A 185 6.77 -26.62 1.99
CA LEU A 185 5.54 -26.75 1.19
C LEU A 185 4.26 -26.90 2.02
N TYR A 186 4.33 -27.62 3.14
CA TYR A 186 3.18 -27.87 4.01
C TYR A 186 2.71 -26.61 4.78
N LEU A 187 3.50 -25.53 4.78
CA LEU A 187 3.16 -24.21 5.35
C LEU A 187 2.93 -23.14 4.27
N ARG A 188 2.69 -23.52 3.02
CA ARG A 188 2.48 -22.59 1.89
C ARG A 188 1.35 -21.56 2.09
N PHE A 189 0.43 -21.81 3.02
CA PHE A 189 -0.66 -20.91 3.35
C PHE A 189 -0.23 -19.73 4.23
N VAL A 190 0.94 -19.81 4.87
CA VAL A 190 1.45 -18.74 5.73
C VAL A 190 1.78 -17.52 4.86
N LYS A 191 1.31 -16.35 5.30
CA LYS A 191 1.58 -15.06 4.67
C LYS A 191 2.31 -14.17 5.66
N GLY A 192 3.04 -13.16 5.19
CA GLY A 192 3.72 -12.23 6.07
C GLY A 192 5.02 -11.67 5.50
N VAL A 193 5.83 -11.13 6.39
CA VAL A 193 7.10 -10.47 6.07
C VAL A 193 8.25 -11.04 6.91
N LEU A 194 9.44 -11.04 6.31
CA LEU A 194 10.71 -11.42 6.93
C LEU A 194 11.81 -10.41 6.59
#